data_AF-A0A955N5P0-F1
#
_entry.id   AF-A0A955N5P0-F1
#
_cell.length_a   1.000
_cell.length_b   1.000
_cell.length_c   1.000
_cell.angle_alpha   90.00
_cell.angle_beta   90.00
_cell.angle_gamma   90.00
#
_symmetry.space_group_name_H-M   'P 1'
#
loop_
_entity.id
_entity.type
_entity.pdbx_description
1 polymer ?
#
loop_
_entity_poly.entity_id
_entity_poly.type
_entity_poly.pdbx_seq_one_letter_code
_entity_poly.pdbx_strand_id
1 'polypeptide(L)'
;METDQPSGLSKPGDTHSPETPLSPALWTIGHSTRPIEDFIGLLQSHGIQLMVAVRTIPFSRRNPQFHQEALAKSLQETGLQYRHMPALGGRTKSRSDSVNVGWRNQGFRGYVD
;
A
#
# COMPACT_ATOMS: atom_id res chain seq x y z
N MET A 1 28.54 32.83 -59.75
CA MET A 1 27.63 31.70 -59.49
C MET A 1 27.49 31.62 -57.99
N GLU A 2 26.34 32.06 -57.52
CA GLU A 2 25.90 32.08 -56.13
C GLU A 2 25.37 30.68 -55.72
N THR A 3 25.10 30.56 -54.42
CA THR A 3 24.38 29.49 -53.66
C THR A 3 25.25 28.32 -53.19
N ASP A 4 25.15 27.80 -51.96
CA ASP A 4 24.46 28.17 -50.72
C ASP A 4 24.98 27.16 -49.66
N GLN A 5 25.16 27.57 -48.40
CA GLN A 5 25.24 26.62 -47.29
C GLN A 5 23.80 26.21 -46.90
N PRO A 6 23.61 25.05 -46.24
CA PRO A 6 23.31 25.21 -44.81
C PRO A 6 23.90 24.15 -43.86
N SER A 7 24.36 24.68 -42.73
CA SER A 7 24.28 24.21 -41.34
C SER A 7 23.37 23.01 -41.02
N GLY A 8 23.83 22.13 -40.10
CA GLY A 8 23.03 20.99 -39.61
C GLY A 8 23.61 20.21 -38.43
N LEU A 9 23.74 20.88 -37.27
CA LEU A 9 23.47 20.36 -35.92
C LEU A 9 24.21 19.13 -35.36
N SER A 10 25.18 19.37 -34.47
CA SER A 10 25.55 18.45 -33.39
C SER A 10 24.32 18.11 -32.54
N LYS A 11 24.03 16.82 -32.32
CA LYS A 11 23.14 16.41 -31.22
C LYS A 11 23.98 16.12 -29.97
N PRO A 12 23.65 16.71 -28.81
CA PRO A 12 24.24 16.33 -27.53
C PRO A 12 23.48 15.14 -26.94
N GLY A 13 24.19 14.30 -26.19
CA GLY A 13 23.60 13.57 -25.07
C GLY A 13 23.13 12.14 -25.35
N ASP A 14 24.06 11.23 -25.65
CA ASP A 14 23.88 9.82 -25.27
C ASP A 14 24.25 9.65 -23.79
N THR A 15 23.47 10.28 -22.91
CA THR A 15 23.40 9.88 -21.49
C THR A 15 22.04 9.26 -21.29
N HIS A 16 21.88 8.03 -21.76
CA HIS A 16 20.84 7.17 -21.23
C HIS A 16 21.30 6.72 -19.84
N SER A 17 21.12 7.60 -18.85
CA SER A 17 20.98 7.16 -17.46
C SER A 17 19.90 6.09 -17.44
N PRO A 18 20.07 4.96 -16.73
CA PRO A 18 19.02 3.98 -16.65
C PRO A 18 17.87 4.62 -15.87
N GLU A 19 16.84 5.07 -16.57
CA GLU A 19 15.57 5.41 -15.96
C GLU A 19 15.02 4.12 -15.38
N THR A 20 15.34 3.89 -14.11
CA THR A 20 14.83 2.74 -13.37
C THR A 20 13.33 2.93 -13.35
N PRO A 21 12.52 2.02 -13.92
CA PRO A 21 11.08 2.13 -13.78
C PRO A 21 10.80 2.13 -12.29
N LEU A 22 10.20 3.23 -11.79
CA LEU A 22 9.76 3.37 -10.41
C LEU A 22 8.72 2.27 -10.16
N SER A 23 9.21 1.10 -9.78
CA SER A 23 8.37 -0.01 -9.38
C SER A 23 7.54 0.48 -8.21
N PRO A 24 6.20 0.30 -8.23
CA PRO A 24 5.37 0.78 -7.13
C PRO A 24 5.85 0.17 -5.81
N ALA A 25 6.25 1.03 -4.88
CA ALA A 25 6.75 0.60 -3.58
C ALA A 25 5.59 0.17 -2.67
N LEU A 26 5.65 -1.06 -2.15
CA LEU A 26 4.69 -1.56 -1.17
C LEU A 26 5.27 -1.41 0.24
N TRP A 27 4.50 -0.78 1.12
CA TRP A 27 4.84 -0.58 2.52
C TRP A 27 3.84 -1.29 3.42
N THR A 28 4.32 -1.79 4.56
CA THR A 28 3.46 -2.35 5.60
C THR A 28 3.60 -1.51 6.87
N ILE A 29 2.47 -1.21 7.51
CA ILE A 29 2.46 -0.47 8.78
C ILE A 29 1.44 -1.05 9.74
N GLY A 30 1.84 -1.20 11.00
CA GLY A 30 0.95 -1.48 12.11
C GLY A 30 0.62 -0.21 12.89
N HIS A 31 -0.65 -0.01 13.26
CA HIS A 31 -1.07 1.20 13.96
C HIS A 31 -0.73 1.25 15.46
N SER A 32 -0.44 0.09 16.09
CA SER A 32 -0.21 -0.02 17.54
C SER A 32 -1.35 0.65 18.34
N THR A 33 -1.02 1.36 19.42
CA THR A 33 -1.92 2.25 20.19
C THR A 33 -1.61 3.72 19.92
N ARG A 34 -1.06 4.06 18.76
CA ARG A 34 -0.67 5.44 18.43
C ARG A 34 -1.91 6.34 18.32
N PRO A 35 -1.80 7.63 18.69
CA PRO A 35 -2.73 8.66 18.25
C PRO A 35 -2.85 8.66 16.72
N ILE A 36 -3.99 9.12 16.19
CA ILE A 36 -4.24 9.12 14.74
C ILE A 36 -3.31 10.11 14.02
N GLU A 37 -2.96 11.21 14.68
CA GLU A 37 -2.11 12.28 14.19
C GLU A 37 -0.68 11.76 13.97
N ASP A 38 -0.12 11.05 14.95
CA ASP A 38 1.20 10.41 14.86
C ASP A 38 1.24 9.38 13.73
N PHE A 39 0.16 8.61 13.58
CA PHE A 39 0.05 7.62 12.51
C PHE A 39 0.02 8.29 11.13
N ILE A 40 -0.74 9.36 10.95
CA ILE A 40 -0.77 10.12 9.69
C ILE A 40 0.57 10.77 9.40
N GLY A 41 1.24 11.34 10.41
CA GLY A 41 2.57 11.92 10.27
C GLY A 41 3.59 10.91 9.75
N LEU A 42 3.51 9.65 10.18
CA LEU A 42 4.34 8.56 9.65
C LEU A 42 4.02 8.25 8.18
N LEU A 43 2.76 8.25 7.78
CA LEU A 43 2.40 8.04 6.37
C LEU A 43 2.96 9.17 5.48
N GLN A 44 2.85 10.41 5.93
CA GLN A 44 3.30 11.59 5.21
C GLN A 44 4.82 11.67 5.12
N SER A 45 5.55 11.37 6.20
CA SER A 45 7.02 11.40 6.21
C SER A 45 7.65 10.39 5.23
N HIS A 46 6.92 9.31 4.94
CA HIS A 46 7.30 8.30 3.95
C HIS A 46 6.67 8.51 2.56
N GLY A 47 5.96 9.62 2.34
CA GLY A 47 5.34 9.95 1.06
C GLY A 47 4.24 8.98 0.63
N ILE A 48 3.60 8.28 1.57
CA ILE A 48 2.49 7.36 1.29
C ILE A 48 1.28 8.17 0.85
N GLN A 49 0.62 7.73 -0.22
CA GLN A 49 -0.58 8.39 -0.76
C GLN A 49 -1.86 7.57 -0.59
N LEU A 50 -1.72 6.25 -0.43
CA LEU A 50 -2.83 5.30 -0.35
C LEU A 50 -2.61 4.32 0.79
N MET A 51 -3.57 4.28 1.72
CA MET A 51 -3.66 3.27 2.76
C MET A 51 -4.63 2.17 2.33
N VAL A 52 -4.16 0.92 2.29
CA VAL A 52 -5.00 -0.25 2.01
C VAL A 52 -5.24 -1.04 3.29
N ALA A 53 -6.49 -1.12 3.73
CA ALA A 53 -6.88 -1.98 4.83
C ALA A 53 -7.30 -3.35 4.31
N VAL A 54 -6.59 -4.41 4.71
CA VAL A 54 -6.85 -5.79 4.26
C VAL A 54 -7.63 -6.64 5.28
N ARG A 55 -7.96 -6.06 6.44
CA ARG A 55 -8.71 -6.75 7.51
C ARG A 55 -10.13 -7.05 7.03
N THR A 56 -10.62 -8.28 7.17
CA THR A 56 -12.03 -8.63 6.86
C THR A 56 -13.00 -7.72 7.58
N ILE A 57 -12.76 -7.51 8.87
CA ILE A 57 -13.56 -6.64 9.73
C ILE A 57 -12.59 -5.57 10.29
N PRO A 58 -12.51 -4.38 9.67
CA PRO A 58 -11.64 -3.29 10.11
C PRO A 58 -12.21 -2.55 11.33
N PHE A 59 -12.45 -3.30 12.41
CA PHE A 59 -12.99 -2.81 13.68
C PHE A 59 -12.04 -3.15 14.82
N SER A 60 -11.91 -2.22 15.78
CA SER A 60 -11.05 -2.38 16.96
C SER A 60 -11.70 -1.75 18.17
N ARG A 61 -12.18 -2.57 19.11
CA ARG A 61 -12.81 -2.06 20.35
C ARG A 61 -11.87 -1.19 21.19
N ARG A 62 -10.56 -1.48 21.15
CA ARG A 62 -9.54 -0.78 21.94
C ARG A 62 -9.04 0.51 21.29
N ASN A 63 -9.06 0.58 19.95
CA ASN A 63 -8.60 1.75 19.20
C ASN A 63 -9.66 2.17 18.16
N PRO A 64 -10.73 2.86 18.58
CA PRO A 64 -11.82 3.29 17.71
C PRO A 64 -11.40 4.20 16.55
N GLN A 65 -10.34 4.96 16.71
CA GLN A 65 -9.77 5.81 15.66
C GLN A 65 -9.29 5.02 14.42
N PHE A 66 -9.03 3.71 14.59
CA PHE A 66 -8.66 2.81 13.49
C PHE A 66 -9.83 1.97 12.98
N HIS A 67 -11.08 2.34 13.31
CA HIS A 67 -12.27 1.85 12.61
C HIS A 67 -12.30 2.40 11.20
N GLN A 68 -12.92 1.66 10.28
CA GLN A 68 -12.97 2.03 8.87
C GLN A 68 -13.44 3.47 8.63
N GLU A 69 -14.57 3.86 9.19
CA GLU A 69 -15.15 5.20 8.96
C GLU A 69 -14.27 6.31 9.55
N ALA A 70 -13.84 6.15 10.80
CA ALA A 70 -12.98 7.12 11.48
C ALA A 70 -11.64 7.29 10.77
N LEU A 71 -10.98 6.18 10.42
CA LEU A 71 -9.70 6.19 9.73
C LEU A 71 -9.82 6.77 8.32
N ALA A 72 -10.85 6.38 7.56
CA ALA A 72 -11.08 6.91 6.22
C ALA A 72 -11.28 8.43 6.25
N LYS A 73 -12.06 8.92 7.21
CA LYS A 73 -12.29 10.35 7.42
C LYS A 73 -10.98 11.09 7.73
N SER A 74 -10.22 10.64 8.73
CA SER A 74 -8.97 11.31 9.11
C SER A 74 -7.91 11.31 7.99
N LEU A 75 -7.84 10.23 7.19
CA LEU A 75 -6.98 10.18 6.02
C LEU A 75 -7.45 11.17 4.94
N GLN A 76 -8.74 11.20 4.65
CA GLN A 76 -9.30 12.12 3.66
C GLN A 76 -9.07 13.60 4.02
N GLU A 77 -9.22 13.96 5.30
CA GLU A 77 -8.95 15.32 5.81
C GLU A 77 -7.50 15.77 5.59
N THR A 78 -6.57 14.82 5.40
CA THR A 78 -5.15 15.09 5.15
C THR A 78 -4.72 14.82 3.70
N GLY A 79 -5.68 14.58 2.80
CA GLY A 79 -5.43 14.29 1.39
C GLY A 79 -4.95 12.87 1.09
N LEU A 80 -4.94 11.97 2.09
CA LEU A 80 -4.56 10.58 1.94
C LEU A 80 -5.77 9.73 1.51
N GLN A 81 -5.56 8.83 0.56
CA GLN A 81 -6.60 7.91 0.12
C GLN A 81 -6.70 6.70 1.05
N TYR A 82 -7.93 6.22 1.23
CA TYR A 82 -8.20 4.99 1.94
C TYR A 82 -8.94 4.00 1.04
N ARG A 83 -8.50 2.74 1.04
CA ARG A 83 -9.19 1.64 0.35
C ARG A 83 -9.29 0.42 1.25
N HIS A 84 -10.50 -0.13 1.39
CA HIS A 84 -10.71 -1.41 2.05
C HIS A 84 -10.68 -2.53 1.02
N MET A 85 -9.77 -3.49 1.18
CA MET A 85 -9.58 -4.64 0.31
C MET A 85 -9.57 -5.93 1.13
N PRO A 86 -10.71 -6.37 1.66
CA PRO A 86 -10.78 -7.55 2.53
C PRO A 86 -10.43 -8.86 1.79
N ALA A 87 -10.45 -8.88 0.46
CA ALA A 87 -10.02 -10.03 -0.34
C ALA A 87 -8.49 -10.25 -0.33
N LEU A 88 -7.71 -9.22 0.01
CA LEU A 88 -6.25 -9.31 0.13
C LEU A 88 -5.77 -9.74 1.52
N GLY A 89 -6.71 -10.02 2.43
CA GLY A 89 -6.41 -10.50 3.76
C GLY A 89 -7.59 -11.28 4.33
N GLY A 90 -7.61 -11.43 5.65
CA GLY A 90 -8.75 -12.06 6.30
C GLY A 90 -8.67 -13.56 6.48
N ARG A 91 -9.75 -14.12 7.04
CA ARG A 91 -9.84 -15.56 7.33
C ARG A 91 -10.15 -16.33 6.06
N THR A 92 -9.17 -17.03 5.54
CA THR A 92 -9.37 -18.06 4.52
C THR A 92 -10.14 -19.24 5.12
N LYS A 93 -11.02 -19.86 4.34
CA LYS A 93 -11.69 -21.09 4.74
C LYS A 93 -10.69 -22.24 4.67
N SER A 94 -10.59 -23.04 5.73
CA SER A 94 -9.79 -24.25 5.69
C SER A 94 -10.35 -25.23 4.67
N ARG A 95 -9.47 -25.90 3.93
CA ARG A 95 -9.88 -26.98 3.01
C ARG A 95 -10.14 -28.24 3.83
N SER A 96 -11.21 -28.97 3.48
CA SER A 96 -11.58 -30.20 4.20
C SER A 96 -10.54 -31.31 4.08
N ASP A 97 -9.74 -31.28 3.01
CA ASP A 97 -8.65 -32.19 2.67
C ASP A 97 -7.27 -31.66 3.10
N SER A 98 -7.21 -30.60 3.91
CA SER A 98 -5.94 -30.02 4.35
C SER A 98 -5.13 -30.95 5.25
N VAL A 99 -3.84 -31.07 4.93
CA VAL A 99 -2.82 -31.75 5.76
C VAL A 99 -2.45 -30.95 7.02
N ASN A 100 -2.82 -29.68 7.10
CA ASN A 100 -2.46 -28.76 8.19
C ASN A 100 -3.35 -28.94 9.43
N VAL A 101 -3.44 -30.17 9.94
CA VAL A 101 -4.31 -30.52 11.07
C VAL A 101 -3.80 -30.06 12.43
N GLY A 102 -2.53 -29.63 12.53
CA GLY A 102 -1.87 -29.24 13.79
C GLY A 102 -2.40 -27.96 14.45
N TRP A 103 -3.20 -27.16 13.75
CA TRP A 103 -3.82 -25.96 14.31
C TRP A 103 -5.00 -26.32 15.21
N ARG A 104 -4.88 -26.05 16.52
CA ARG A 104 -5.91 -26.32 17.53
C ARG A 104 -7.19 -25.52 17.31
N ASN A 105 -7.06 -24.27 16.86
CA ASN A 105 -8.20 -23.44 16.52
C ASN A 105 -8.50 -23.61 15.03
N GLN A 106 -9.60 -24.30 14.72
CA GLN A 106 -10.02 -24.59 13.35
C GLN A 106 -10.17 -23.32 12.50
N GLY A 107 -10.59 -22.21 13.12
CA GLY A 107 -10.72 -20.92 12.45
C GLY A 107 -9.38 -20.28 12.07
N PHE A 108 -8.24 -20.85 12.42
CA PHE A 108 -6.91 -20.43 11.93
C PHE A 108 -6.31 -21.39 10.90
N ARG A 109 -6.88 -22.58 10.71
CA ARG A 109 -6.33 -23.57 9.77
C ARG A 109 -6.25 -23.05 8.34
N GLY A 110 -7.26 -22.28 7.90
CA GLY A 110 -7.26 -21.72 6.56
C GLY A 110 -6.10 -20.76 6.26
N TYR A 111 -5.36 -20.24 7.25
CA TYR A 111 -4.20 -19.38 6.98
C TYR A 111 -2.99 -20.12 6.40
N VAL A 112 -2.95 -21.44 6.53
CA VAL A 112 -1.84 -22.29 6.06
C VAL A 112 -2.25 -23.25 4.96
N ASP A 113 -3.53 -23.23 4.57
CA ASP A 113 -4.11 -24.02 3.49
C ASP A 113 -4.05 -23.28 2.15
#